data_AF-A0A972E5G2-F1
#
_entry.id   AF-A0A972E5G2-F1
#
_cell.length_a   1.000
_cell.length_b   1.000
_cell.length_c   1.000
_cell.angle_alpha   90.00
_cell.angle_beta   90.00
_cell.angle_gamma   90.00
#
_symmetry.space_group_name_H-M   'P 1'
#
loop_
_entity.id
_entity.type
_entity.pdbx_description
1 polymer ?
#
loop_
_entity_poly.entity_id
_entity_poly.type
_entity_poly.pdbx_seq_one_letter_code
_entity_poly.pdbx_strand_id
1 'polypeptide(L)'
;MTHARWFKVMIVSLLLVNAVCLFAAGPRYFLGTSANGYQVPKDGGFELMPIPGRDGWYTITIDFNEDNRDPMYDGHYYKVTDGTWSAGGSWGTDHYAFQPAPVMVTPDGQVAGLGSIYIKENTKLTILFDANTKTIYDNAIQAFPTPRIYGNFNAAMGRGPDWSMKDGEALDLVDIYGDGIYRGFYTFPAFPGEGEGYMMATVLSTRFDTTWYVFGASEQFLFDGNAGGMGKVSYLKPAEETTYEFAFDPKTKVTTVSSVISGNVAALPGPTVYGDFNGWVVFGENGIILQKTEQEGVFRGTLTLPAYQGEGEGYMILIALSKKFYDDQWGKRWGVEEQYKLDGTPAGFGQASFLKPDCETVYTLVYDASTHVTTITN
;
A
#
# COMPACT_ATOMS: atom_id res chain seq x y z
N MET A 1 51.23 -72.19 -23.61
CA MET A 1 51.87 -71.18 -22.74
C MET A 1 52.81 -70.35 -23.61
N THR A 2 52.71 -69.05 -23.82
CA THR A 2 51.76 -68.00 -23.42
C THR A 2 52.10 -66.83 -24.35
N HIS A 3 51.19 -66.51 -25.27
CA HIS A 3 51.20 -65.23 -25.96
C HIS A 3 50.55 -64.16 -25.07
N ALA A 4 50.87 -62.90 -25.35
CA ALA A 4 50.34 -61.66 -24.77
C ALA A 4 51.01 -61.18 -23.47
N ARG A 5 51.99 -60.29 -23.61
CA ARG A 5 52.36 -59.31 -22.58
C ARG A 5 53.09 -58.07 -23.13
N TRP A 6 52.58 -57.47 -24.20
CA TRP A 6 53.02 -56.15 -24.66
C TRP A 6 51.86 -55.34 -25.25
N PHE A 7 50.77 -55.18 -24.49
CA PHE A 7 49.67 -54.25 -24.85
C PHE A 7 48.80 -53.91 -23.63
N LYS A 8 49.36 -53.22 -22.63
CA LYS A 8 48.58 -52.65 -21.50
C LYS A 8 49.18 -51.33 -20.97
N VAL A 9 49.51 -50.39 -21.87
CA VAL A 9 49.86 -49.00 -21.49
C VAL A 9 49.04 -47.97 -22.29
N MET A 10 48.08 -48.36 -23.12
CA MET A 10 47.35 -47.40 -23.97
C MET A 10 45.83 -47.54 -23.97
N ILE A 11 45.21 -47.99 -22.87
CA ILE A 11 43.76 -47.88 -22.63
C ILE A 11 43.51 -47.65 -21.13
N VAL A 12 44.18 -46.67 -20.53
CA VAL A 12 43.80 -46.13 -19.18
C VAL A 12 43.96 -44.60 -19.12
N SER A 13 44.49 -43.95 -20.16
CA SER A 13 44.68 -42.49 -20.19
C SER A 13 43.77 -41.76 -21.18
N LEU A 14 42.72 -42.42 -21.67
CA LEU A 14 41.73 -41.84 -22.59
C LEU A 14 40.28 -41.99 -22.07
N LEU A 15 40.10 -41.87 -20.76
CA LEU A 15 38.78 -41.79 -20.10
C LEU A 15 38.76 -40.71 -19.01
N LEU A 16 39.56 -39.65 -19.19
CA LEU A 16 39.59 -38.49 -18.28
C LEU A 16 39.61 -37.14 -19.00
N VAL A 17 39.28 -37.12 -20.30
CA VAL A 17 39.02 -35.91 -21.07
C VAL A 17 37.89 -36.23 -22.06
N ASN A 18 36.66 -36.25 -21.56
CA ASN A 18 35.38 -36.06 -22.28
C ASN A 18 34.18 -36.41 -21.39
N ALA A 19 34.21 -35.96 -20.14
CA ALA A 19 32.98 -35.48 -19.52
C ALA A 19 32.89 -33.97 -19.82
N VAL A 20 32.89 -33.62 -21.11
CA VAL A 20 32.15 -32.44 -21.52
C VAL A 20 30.73 -32.85 -21.23
N CYS A 21 30.19 -32.38 -20.11
CA CYS A 21 28.76 -32.42 -19.89
C CYS A 21 28.14 -31.76 -21.12
N LEU A 22 27.64 -32.57 -22.06
CA LEU A 22 26.56 -32.19 -22.95
C LEU A 22 25.33 -31.98 -22.05
N PHE A 23 25.37 -30.92 -21.25
CA PHE A 23 24.14 -30.21 -20.96
C PHE A 23 23.69 -29.71 -22.32
N ALA A 24 22.61 -30.26 -22.86
CA ALA A 24 21.83 -29.49 -23.82
C ALA A 24 21.68 -28.10 -23.19
N ALA A 25 22.19 -27.06 -23.85
CA ALA A 25 22.20 -25.71 -23.28
C ALA A 25 20.77 -25.42 -22.84
N GLY A 26 20.55 -25.33 -21.53
CA GLY A 26 19.24 -25.05 -20.98
C GLY A 26 18.71 -23.73 -21.55
N PRO A 27 17.39 -23.47 -21.45
CA PRO A 27 16.86 -22.19 -21.89
C PRO A 27 17.65 -21.05 -21.23
N ARG A 28 18.12 -20.11 -22.05
CA ARG A 28 18.92 -18.96 -21.61
C ARG A 28 18.01 -17.77 -21.46
N TYR A 29 18.23 -17.00 -20.41
CA TYR A 29 17.45 -15.80 -20.13
C TYR A 29 18.38 -14.61 -19.95
N PHE A 30 17.90 -13.44 -20.35
CA PHE A 30 18.72 -12.23 -20.40
C PHE A 30 17.94 -11.05 -19.83
N LEU A 31 18.67 -10.15 -19.19
CA LEU A 31 18.17 -8.87 -18.71
C LEU A 31 18.29 -7.84 -19.84
N GLY A 32 17.14 -7.35 -20.32
CA GLY A 32 17.08 -6.15 -21.14
C GLY A 32 16.88 -4.94 -20.23
N THR A 33 17.77 -3.95 -20.25
CA THR A 33 17.78 -2.88 -19.24
C THR A 33 18.42 -1.59 -19.74
N SER A 34 18.18 -0.46 -19.07
CA SER A 34 18.88 0.81 -19.33
C SER A 34 20.40 0.64 -19.32
N ALA A 35 20.90 -0.23 -18.45
CA ALA A 35 22.33 -0.43 -18.26
C ALA A 35 23.08 -1.13 -19.41
N ASN A 36 22.37 -1.74 -20.36
CA ASN A 36 22.96 -2.21 -21.61
C ASN A 36 22.44 -1.44 -22.84
N GLY A 37 21.83 -0.28 -22.62
CA GLY A 37 21.25 0.52 -23.69
C GLY A 37 20.15 -0.20 -24.47
N TYR A 38 19.44 -1.14 -23.82
CA TYR A 38 18.37 -1.93 -24.42
C TYR A 38 18.79 -2.74 -25.65
N GLN A 39 20.07 -3.12 -25.73
CA GLN A 39 20.58 -3.99 -26.79
C GLN A 39 19.79 -5.30 -26.86
N VAL A 40 19.72 -5.89 -28.06
CA VAL A 40 19.06 -7.19 -28.26
C VAL A 40 19.66 -8.19 -27.26
N PRO A 41 18.86 -8.78 -26.34
CA PRO A 41 19.45 -9.37 -25.15
C PRO A 41 20.37 -10.57 -25.41
N LYS A 42 20.18 -11.31 -26.49
CA LYS A 42 21.11 -12.39 -26.90
C LYS A 42 22.43 -11.89 -27.52
N ASP A 43 22.48 -10.66 -28.02
CA ASP A 43 23.60 -10.09 -28.79
C ASP A 43 24.45 -9.10 -27.97
N GLY A 44 23.96 -8.69 -26.78
CA GLY A 44 24.67 -7.80 -25.85
C GLY A 44 24.01 -7.66 -24.47
N GLY A 45 23.01 -8.49 -24.16
CA GLY A 45 22.30 -8.45 -22.89
C GLY A 45 23.05 -9.17 -21.76
N PHE A 46 22.63 -8.88 -20.52
CA PHE A 46 23.22 -9.54 -19.36
C PHE A 46 22.51 -10.87 -19.11
N GLU A 47 23.23 -11.98 -19.27
CA GLU A 47 22.67 -13.32 -19.08
C GLU A 47 22.42 -13.62 -17.59
N LEU A 48 21.22 -14.16 -17.29
CA LEU A 48 20.89 -14.67 -15.97
C LEU A 48 21.46 -16.09 -15.82
N MET A 49 22.08 -16.36 -14.67
CA MET A 49 22.69 -17.65 -14.37
C MET A 49 21.69 -18.58 -13.66
N PRO A 50 21.67 -19.88 -13.97
CA PRO A 50 20.82 -20.82 -13.24
C PRO A 50 21.20 -20.87 -11.76
N ILE A 51 20.21 -21.01 -10.89
CA ILE A 51 20.41 -21.14 -9.44
C ILE A 51 20.63 -22.62 -9.09
N PRO A 52 21.79 -23.01 -8.54
CA PRO A 52 22.05 -24.39 -8.17
C PRO A 52 21.01 -24.93 -7.16
N GLY A 53 20.45 -26.10 -7.45
CA GLY A 53 19.47 -26.76 -6.56
C GLY A 53 18.05 -26.20 -6.63
N ARG A 54 17.77 -25.27 -7.56
CA ARG A 54 16.42 -24.71 -7.77
C ARG A 54 16.08 -24.70 -9.26
N ASP A 55 15.64 -25.85 -9.77
CA ASP A 55 15.40 -26.06 -11.20
C ASP A 55 14.43 -25.03 -11.80
N GLY A 56 14.82 -24.48 -12.96
CA GLY A 56 14.06 -23.45 -13.66
C GLY A 56 14.20 -22.04 -13.08
N TRP A 57 15.00 -21.82 -12.04
CA TRP A 57 15.27 -20.49 -11.51
C TRP A 57 16.60 -19.95 -12.00
N TYR A 58 16.61 -18.66 -12.31
CA TYR A 58 17.77 -17.93 -12.81
C TYR A 58 17.98 -16.65 -12.00
N THR A 59 19.21 -16.15 -11.92
CA THR A 59 19.58 -14.96 -11.15
C THR A 59 20.62 -14.11 -11.86
N ILE A 60 20.55 -12.80 -11.62
CA ILE A 60 21.60 -11.86 -11.95
C ILE A 60 21.67 -10.80 -10.85
N THR A 61 22.87 -10.27 -10.61
CA THR A 61 23.03 -9.07 -9.78
C THR A 61 23.61 -7.95 -10.63
N ILE A 62 22.92 -6.81 -10.65
CA ILE A 62 23.29 -5.63 -11.41
C ILE A 62 23.52 -4.45 -10.45
N ASP A 63 24.48 -3.60 -10.78
CA ASP A 63 24.73 -2.34 -10.08
C ASP A 63 24.11 -1.21 -10.89
N PHE A 64 22.91 -0.77 -10.48
CA PHE A 64 22.25 0.39 -11.07
C PHE A 64 22.85 1.65 -10.46
N ASN A 65 23.47 2.47 -11.30
CA ASN A 65 24.24 3.65 -10.91
C ASN A 65 24.00 4.81 -11.88
N GLU A 66 24.61 5.97 -11.62
CA GLU A 66 24.33 7.19 -12.38
C GLU A 66 24.62 7.04 -13.88
N ASP A 67 25.67 6.29 -14.24
CA ASP A 67 26.13 6.15 -15.62
C ASP A 67 25.19 5.31 -16.50
N ASN A 68 24.28 4.57 -15.89
CA ASN A 68 23.50 3.53 -16.56
C ASN A 68 21.97 3.72 -16.43
N ARG A 69 21.57 4.94 -16.06
CA ARG A 69 20.19 5.42 -16.02
C ARG A 69 19.62 5.63 -17.42
N ASP A 70 18.31 5.48 -17.56
CA ASP A 70 17.60 5.82 -18.77
C ASP A 70 17.69 7.34 -19.03
N PRO A 71 18.15 7.77 -20.22
CA PRO A 71 18.40 9.18 -20.50
C PRO A 71 17.12 10.00 -20.76
N MET A 72 15.99 9.35 -21.04
CA MET A 72 14.75 10.03 -21.41
C MET A 72 13.88 10.31 -20.18
N TYR A 73 13.79 9.33 -19.30
CA TYR A 73 12.83 9.31 -18.20
C TYR A 73 13.48 9.28 -16.82
N ASP A 74 14.81 9.18 -16.78
CA ASP A 74 15.60 9.01 -15.57
C ASP A 74 15.25 7.69 -14.84
N GLY A 75 16.17 7.18 -14.01
CA GLY A 75 16.02 5.91 -13.30
C GLY A 75 16.38 4.68 -14.15
N HIS A 76 15.97 3.50 -13.70
CA HIS A 76 16.40 2.21 -14.25
C HIS A 76 15.19 1.40 -14.67
N TYR A 77 15.25 0.82 -15.86
CA TYR A 77 14.18 -0.02 -16.40
C TYR A 77 14.75 -1.40 -16.70
N TYR A 78 13.96 -2.43 -16.45
CA TYR A 78 14.36 -3.77 -16.87
C TYR A 78 13.19 -4.70 -17.21
N LYS A 79 13.51 -5.70 -18.03
CA LYS A 79 12.70 -6.88 -18.32
C LYS A 79 13.59 -8.12 -18.36
N VAL A 80 13.01 -9.26 -18.03
CA VAL A 80 13.63 -10.56 -18.31
C VAL A 80 13.15 -11.04 -19.68
N THR A 81 14.05 -11.61 -20.48
CA THR A 81 13.74 -12.05 -21.84
C THR A 81 14.36 -13.41 -22.15
N ASP A 82 13.86 -14.10 -23.18
CA ASP A 82 14.47 -15.31 -23.75
C ASP A 82 15.63 -15.01 -24.74
N GLY A 83 16.06 -13.75 -24.81
CA GLY A 83 17.00 -13.26 -25.81
C GLY A 83 16.34 -12.44 -26.92
N THR A 84 15.01 -12.33 -26.93
CA THR A 84 14.24 -11.55 -27.92
C THR A 84 13.35 -10.50 -27.25
N TRP A 85 12.99 -9.46 -28.02
CA TRP A 85 11.97 -8.48 -27.63
C TRP A 85 10.56 -8.88 -28.09
N SER A 86 10.36 -10.15 -28.43
CA SER A 86 9.04 -10.62 -28.84
C SER A 86 8.07 -10.62 -27.65
N ALA A 87 6.78 -10.40 -27.90
CA ALA A 87 5.78 -10.36 -26.83
C ALA A 87 5.72 -11.66 -25.99
N GLY A 88 6.01 -12.81 -26.60
CA GLY A 88 6.06 -14.11 -25.90
C GLY A 88 7.41 -14.43 -25.25
N GLY A 89 8.45 -13.63 -25.53
CA GLY A 89 9.82 -13.83 -25.07
C GLY A 89 10.33 -12.71 -24.15
N SER A 90 9.44 -11.83 -23.68
CA SER A 90 9.78 -10.68 -22.84
C SER A 90 8.76 -10.51 -21.72
N TRP A 91 9.24 -10.47 -20.48
CA TRP A 91 8.45 -10.41 -19.25
C TRP A 91 8.86 -9.21 -18.41
N GLY A 92 7.87 -8.49 -17.88
CA GLY A 92 8.08 -7.27 -17.10
C GLY A 92 7.01 -7.11 -16.03
N THR A 93 6.35 -5.97 -15.97
CA THR A 93 5.40 -5.60 -14.89
C THR A 93 4.31 -6.63 -14.64
N ASP A 94 3.71 -7.19 -15.69
CA ASP A 94 2.61 -8.16 -15.57
C ASP A 94 3.05 -9.52 -15.02
N HIS A 95 4.37 -9.73 -14.97
CA HIS A 95 5.04 -10.93 -14.48
C HIS A 95 5.82 -10.68 -13.19
N TYR A 96 5.75 -9.47 -12.64
CA TYR A 96 6.46 -9.12 -11.41
C TYR A 96 5.70 -9.66 -10.19
N ALA A 97 6.44 -10.26 -9.25
CA ALA A 97 5.84 -10.97 -8.12
C ALA A 97 5.12 -10.06 -7.12
N PHE A 98 5.56 -8.80 -7.00
CA PHE A 98 4.89 -7.80 -6.19
C PHE A 98 3.96 -6.97 -7.08
N GLN A 99 2.70 -6.82 -6.67
CA GLN A 99 1.72 -6.01 -7.39
C GLN A 99 1.11 -4.95 -6.47
N PRO A 100 0.83 -3.73 -6.99
CA PRO A 100 1.17 -3.29 -8.35
C PRO A 100 2.68 -3.17 -8.56
N ALA A 101 3.16 -3.58 -9.74
CA ALA A 101 4.58 -3.47 -10.08
C ALA A 101 5.03 -2.01 -10.13
N PRO A 102 6.28 -1.69 -9.74
CA PRO A 102 6.77 -0.33 -9.82
C PRO A 102 6.93 0.10 -11.28
N VAL A 103 6.33 1.24 -11.61
CA VAL A 103 6.34 1.85 -12.94
C VAL A 103 6.71 3.33 -12.83
N MET A 104 7.25 3.88 -13.91
CA MET A 104 7.39 5.33 -14.02
C MET A 104 6.07 5.91 -14.52
N VAL A 105 5.54 6.90 -13.80
CA VAL A 105 4.40 7.71 -14.20
C VAL A 105 4.89 9.12 -14.52
N THR A 106 4.64 9.58 -15.75
CA THR A 106 5.04 10.91 -16.22
C THR A 106 4.17 12.01 -15.56
N PRO A 107 4.59 13.29 -15.61
CA PRO A 107 3.82 14.39 -15.00
C PRO A 107 2.36 14.52 -15.49
N ASP A 108 2.06 14.05 -16.70
CA ASP A 108 0.72 13.99 -17.30
C ASP A 108 -0.06 12.70 -16.96
N GLY A 109 0.48 11.86 -16.08
CA GLY A 109 -0.19 10.66 -15.56
C GLY A 109 -0.08 9.42 -16.45
N GLN A 110 0.76 9.44 -17.49
CA GLN A 110 0.96 8.28 -18.38
C GLN A 110 2.01 7.33 -17.81
N VAL A 111 1.80 6.03 -17.99
CA VAL A 111 2.80 5.01 -17.63
C VAL A 111 3.81 4.89 -18.76
N ALA A 112 5.10 5.06 -18.44
CA ALA A 112 6.21 4.92 -19.38
C ALA A 112 6.94 3.57 -19.24
N GLY A 113 7.88 3.30 -20.15
CA GLY A 113 8.75 2.12 -20.07
C GLY A 113 8.17 0.84 -20.67
N LEU A 114 7.05 0.90 -21.42
CA LEU A 114 6.50 -0.20 -22.22
C LEU A 114 6.32 -1.53 -21.44
N GLY A 115 5.87 -1.46 -20.18
CA GLY A 115 5.70 -2.62 -19.30
C GLY A 115 6.99 -3.15 -18.68
N SER A 116 8.05 -2.34 -18.65
CA SER A 116 9.29 -2.65 -17.91
C SER A 116 9.13 -2.30 -16.44
N ILE A 117 9.80 -3.07 -15.58
CA ILE A 117 9.86 -2.79 -14.14
C ILE A 117 10.79 -1.59 -13.95
N TYR A 118 10.36 -0.62 -13.14
CA TYR A 118 11.06 0.65 -12.92
C TYR A 118 11.65 0.74 -11.51
N ILE A 119 12.90 1.19 -11.40
CA ILE A 119 13.59 1.47 -10.14
C ILE A 119 14.17 2.89 -10.21
N LYS A 120 13.75 3.78 -9.31
CA LYS A 120 14.21 5.17 -9.33
C LYS A 120 15.64 5.30 -8.85
N GLU A 121 15.98 4.56 -7.81
CA GLU A 121 17.20 4.72 -7.02
C GLU A 121 18.40 4.04 -7.70
N ASN A 122 19.59 4.62 -7.52
CA ASN A 122 20.83 3.90 -7.78
C ASN A 122 21.01 2.85 -6.68
N THR A 123 21.06 1.58 -7.05
CA THR A 123 21.10 0.46 -6.11
C THR A 123 21.69 -0.79 -6.74
N LYS A 124 22.25 -1.66 -5.89
CA LYS A 124 22.64 -3.00 -6.31
C LYS A 124 21.45 -3.93 -6.17
N LEU A 125 20.92 -4.39 -7.30
CA LEU A 125 19.72 -5.21 -7.38
C LEU A 125 20.07 -6.65 -7.73
N THR A 126 19.55 -7.61 -6.97
CA THR A 126 19.55 -9.02 -7.32
C THR A 126 18.18 -9.38 -7.86
N ILE A 127 18.14 -9.77 -9.13
CA ILE A 127 16.94 -10.12 -9.88
C ILE A 127 16.92 -11.64 -10.02
N LEU A 128 15.76 -12.25 -9.78
CA LEU A 128 15.51 -13.67 -9.95
C LEU A 128 14.36 -13.87 -10.91
N PHE A 129 14.41 -14.97 -11.66
CA PHE A 129 13.39 -15.34 -12.61
C PHE A 129 13.03 -16.81 -12.45
N ASP A 130 11.77 -17.09 -12.13
CA ASP A 130 11.21 -18.44 -12.18
C ASP A 130 10.68 -18.72 -13.58
N ALA A 131 11.44 -19.46 -14.37
CA ALA A 131 11.07 -19.79 -15.74
C ALA A 131 9.86 -20.73 -15.83
N ASN A 132 9.45 -21.40 -14.75
CA ASN A 132 8.29 -22.28 -14.77
C ASN A 132 6.98 -21.48 -14.79
N THR A 133 6.95 -20.38 -14.03
CA THR A 133 5.80 -19.48 -13.90
C THR A 133 5.96 -18.17 -14.68
N LYS A 134 7.15 -17.93 -15.22
CA LYS A 134 7.60 -16.65 -15.79
C LYS A 134 7.56 -15.50 -14.78
N THR A 135 7.69 -15.79 -13.49
CA THR A 135 7.61 -14.76 -12.44
C THR A 135 8.96 -14.12 -12.19
N ILE A 136 8.98 -12.80 -12.09
CA ILE A 136 10.17 -11.99 -11.80
C ILE A 136 10.12 -11.56 -10.33
N TYR A 137 11.23 -11.76 -9.63
CA TYR A 137 11.46 -11.28 -8.27
C TYR A 137 12.69 -10.39 -8.28
N ASP A 138 12.73 -9.43 -7.37
CA ASP A 138 13.98 -8.74 -7.04
C ASP A 138 13.98 -8.38 -5.56
N ASN A 139 15.14 -7.94 -5.07
CA ASN A 139 15.31 -7.51 -3.69
C ASN A 139 15.24 -5.99 -3.51
N ALA A 140 14.55 -5.25 -4.39
CA ALA A 140 14.20 -3.87 -4.13
C ALA A 140 13.20 -3.78 -2.98
N ILE A 141 13.19 -2.65 -2.29
CA ILE A 141 12.14 -2.35 -1.30
C ILE A 141 10.91 -1.91 -2.07
N GLN A 142 9.79 -2.61 -1.85
CA GLN A 142 8.52 -2.34 -2.49
C GLN A 142 7.55 -1.75 -1.45
N ALA A 143 7.16 -0.49 -1.65
CA ALA A 143 6.18 0.15 -0.78
C ALA A 143 4.77 -0.35 -1.11
N PHE A 144 3.96 -0.59 -0.08
CA PHE A 144 2.53 -0.84 -0.28
C PHE A 144 1.82 0.48 -0.67
N PRO A 145 0.79 0.43 -1.53
CA PRO A 145 0.02 1.63 -1.88
C PRO A 145 -0.62 2.31 -0.67
N THR A 146 -0.99 1.51 0.34
CA THR A 146 -1.45 1.99 1.64
C THR A 146 -0.86 1.16 2.77
N PRO A 147 -0.80 1.68 4.01
CA PRO A 147 -0.39 0.92 5.19
C PRO A 147 -1.27 -0.31 5.39
N ARG A 148 -0.69 -1.39 5.89
CA ARG A 148 -1.41 -2.63 6.17
C ARG A 148 -1.07 -3.15 7.55
N ILE A 149 -2.00 -3.88 8.17
CA ILE A 149 -1.70 -4.68 9.36
C ILE A 149 -1.61 -6.14 8.94
N TYR A 150 -0.52 -6.80 9.34
CA TYR A 150 -0.30 -8.23 9.09
C TYR A 150 0.05 -8.93 10.40
N GLY A 151 -0.21 -10.23 10.48
CA GLY A 151 -0.01 -10.96 11.72
C GLY A 151 -0.53 -12.40 11.68
N ASN A 152 -0.57 -13.03 12.84
CA ASN A 152 -1.05 -14.42 13.00
C ASN A 152 -2.58 -14.54 13.17
N PHE A 153 -3.31 -13.51 12.78
CA PHE A 153 -4.78 -13.50 12.82
C PHE A 153 -5.39 -13.90 11.47
N ASN A 154 -4.63 -13.89 10.37
CA ASN A 154 -5.16 -14.09 9.03
C ASN A 154 -5.94 -15.40 8.93
N ALA A 155 -5.37 -16.51 9.43
CA ALA A 155 -6.03 -17.81 9.36
C ALA A 155 -7.31 -17.85 10.20
N ALA A 156 -7.27 -17.28 11.41
CA ALA A 156 -8.43 -17.20 12.29
C ALA A 156 -9.58 -16.36 11.70
N MET A 157 -9.25 -15.36 10.88
CA MET A 157 -10.21 -14.52 10.17
C MET A 157 -10.62 -15.08 8.79
N GLY A 158 -10.11 -16.26 8.40
CA GLY A 158 -10.38 -16.85 7.08
C GLY A 158 -9.77 -16.06 5.92
N ARG A 159 -8.69 -15.31 6.17
CA ARG A 159 -7.99 -14.42 5.21
C ARG A 159 -6.69 -15.03 4.68
N GLY A 160 -6.58 -16.34 4.62
CA GLY A 160 -5.37 -17.02 4.14
C GLY A 160 -4.30 -17.23 5.22
N PRO A 161 -3.04 -17.48 4.83
CA PRO A 161 -1.97 -17.86 5.76
C PRO A 161 -1.60 -16.73 6.73
N ASP A 162 -1.27 -17.12 7.96
CA ASP A 162 -0.68 -16.23 8.95
C ASP A 162 0.59 -15.57 8.43
N TRP A 163 0.81 -14.33 8.86
CA TRP A 163 1.92 -13.46 8.47
C TRP A 163 1.95 -13.07 6.98
N SER A 164 0.91 -13.38 6.23
CA SER A 164 0.82 -12.89 4.86
C SER A 164 0.49 -11.40 4.82
N MET A 165 1.18 -10.69 3.91
CA MET A 165 1.00 -9.27 3.63
C MET A 165 0.26 -9.02 2.30
N LYS A 166 -0.24 -10.09 1.65
CA LYS A 166 -0.90 -10.02 0.35
C LYS A 166 -2.25 -9.32 0.43
N ASP A 167 -2.67 -8.78 -0.71
CA ASP A 167 -4.00 -8.20 -0.91
C ASP A 167 -5.10 -9.19 -0.50
N GLY A 168 -6.07 -8.70 0.27
CA GLY A 168 -7.17 -9.53 0.79
C GLY A 168 -6.80 -10.45 1.96
N GLU A 169 -5.51 -10.63 2.24
CA GLU A 169 -5.02 -11.42 3.37
C GLU A 169 -4.70 -10.52 4.57
N ALA A 170 -3.85 -9.52 4.37
CA ALA A 170 -3.60 -8.46 5.34
C ALA A 170 -4.83 -7.53 5.53
N LEU A 171 -4.77 -6.69 6.56
CA LEU A 171 -5.77 -5.67 6.83
C LEU A 171 -5.32 -4.34 6.21
N ASP A 172 -5.90 -3.98 5.07
CA ASP A 172 -5.65 -2.71 4.40
C ASP A 172 -6.18 -1.52 5.22
N LEU A 173 -5.33 -0.52 5.46
CA LEU A 173 -5.76 0.75 6.02
C LEU A 173 -5.84 1.77 4.90
N VAL A 174 -6.93 2.54 4.86
CA VAL A 174 -7.21 3.52 3.80
C VAL A 174 -7.63 4.86 4.40
N ASP A 175 -7.20 5.97 3.82
CA ASP A 175 -7.63 7.31 4.23
C ASP A 175 -9.05 7.61 3.71
N ILE A 176 -10.05 6.94 4.28
CA ILE A 176 -11.45 7.02 3.88
C ILE A 176 -12.08 8.40 4.09
N TYR A 177 -11.46 9.27 4.89
CA TYR A 177 -11.96 10.61 5.19
C TYR A 177 -11.06 11.72 4.65
N GLY A 178 -9.98 11.38 3.93
CA GLY A 178 -9.05 12.38 3.38
C GLY A 178 -8.41 13.26 4.45
N ASP A 179 -8.23 12.75 5.67
CA ASP A 179 -7.70 13.51 6.82
C ASP A 179 -6.25 13.15 7.15
N GLY A 180 -5.61 12.33 6.31
CA GLY A 180 -4.24 11.85 6.47
C GLY A 180 -4.10 10.65 7.41
N ILE A 181 -5.20 10.16 8.02
CA ILE A 181 -5.19 9.03 8.93
C ILE A 181 -5.80 7.81 8.24
N TYR A 182 -5.02 6.73 8.13
CA TYR A 182 -5.42 5.53 7.42
C TYR A 182 -6.20 4.59 8.34
N ARG A 183 -7.40 4.20 7.94
CA ARG A 183 -8.34 3.45 8.78
C ARG A 183 -8.79 2.15 8.16
N GLY A 184 -9.12 1.18 9.01
CA GLY A 184 -9.74 -0.07 8.63
C GLY A 184 -10.63 -0.61 9.75
N PHE A 185 -11.76 -1.20 9.39
CA PHE A 185 -12.72 -1.76 10.32
C PHE A 185 -12.80 -3.28 10.16
N TYR A 186 -12.37 -4.01 11.19
CA TYR A 186 -12.20 -5.46 11.10
C TYR A 186 -12.80 -6.18 12.29
N THR A 187 -13.54 -7.24 12.00
CA THR A 187 -14.16 -8.11 13.00
C THR A 187 -13.23 -9.26 13.29
N PHE A 188 -12.72 -9.31 14.52
CA PHE A 188 -11.88 -10.40 14.99
C PHE A 188 -12.70 -11.40 15.80
N PRO A 189 -12.51 -12.71 15.61
CA PRO A 189 -13.05 -13.69 16.54
C PRO A 189 -12.37 -13.57 17.92
N ALA A 190 -13.00 -14.15 18.94
CA ALA A 190 -12.36 -14.34 20.24
C ALA A 190 -10.97 -15.00 20.08
N PHE A 191 -9.99 -14.55 20.85
CA PHE A 191 -8.67 -15.17 20.83
C PHE A 191 -8.71 -16.54 21.56
N PRO A 192 -8.41 -17.66 20.89
CA PRO A 192 -8.59 -18.99 21.47
C PRO A 192 -7.43 -19.44 22.38
N GLY A 193 -6.32 -18.69 22.42
CA GLY A 193 -5.09 -19.09 23.11
C GLY A 193 -4.92 -18.49 24.50
N GLU A 194 -3.95 -19.03 25.25
CA GLU A 194 -3.57 -18.55 26.58
C GLU A 194 -2.59 -17.36 26.57
N GLY A 195 -2.01 -17.04 25.39
CA GLY A 195 -0.99 -16.00 25.22
C GLY A 195 -1.52 -14.55 25.30
N GLU A 196 -0.70 -13.60 24.85
CA GLU A 196 -0.99 -12.16 24.91
C GLU A 196 -2.03 -11.69 23.88
N GLY A 197 -2.41 -12.54 22.93
CA GLY A 197 -3.38 -12.24 21.88
C GLY A 197 -2.85 -12.55 20.49
N TYR A 198 -3.57 -12.09 19.47
CA TYR A 198 -3.09 -12.07 18.10
C TYR A 198 -1.91 -11.11 17.98
N MET A 199 -0.82 -11.59 17.41
CA MET A 199 0.39 -10.84 17.11
C MET A 199 0.22 -10.11 15.80
N MET A 200 0.56 -8.82 15.78
CA MET A 200 0.38 -7.97 14.61
C MET A 200 1.33 -6.79 14.59
N ALA A 201 1.59 -6.27 13.40
CA ALA A 201 2.35 -5.05 13.18
C ALA A 201 1.79 -4.30 11.97
N THR A 202 2.00 -2.99 11.95
CA THR A 202 1.71 -2.17 10.77
C THR A 202 2.92 -2.23 9.84
N VAL A 203 2.71 -2.56 8.57
CA VAL A 203 3.75 -2.69 7.54
C VAL A 203 3.51 -1.68 6.41
N LEU A 204 4.59 -1.02 5.99
CA LEU A 204 4.57 -0.02 4.92
C LEU A 204 5.30 -0.48 3.66
N SER A 205 6.24 -1.43 3.78
CA SER A 205 6.94 -1.98 2.63
C SER A 205 7.38 -3.42 2.86
N THR A 206 7.63 -4.13 1.75
CA THR A 206 8.16 -5.48 1.74
C THR A 206 9.41 -5.57 0.88
N ARG A 207 10.18 -6.63 1.07
CA ARG A 207 11.35 -6.96 0.27
C ARG A 207 11.40 -8.47 0.07
N PHE A 208 11.75 -8.92 -1.13
CA PHE A 208 12.01 -10.33 -1.36
C PHE A 208 13.36 -10.73 -0.78
N ASP A 209 13.37 -11.70 0.11
CA ASP A 209 14.58 -12.33 0.60
C ASP A 209 15.06 -13.37 -0.43
N THR A 210 16.21 -13.11 -1.03
CA THR A 210 16.77 -13.96 -2.09
C THR A 210 17.40 -15.26 -1.58
N THR A 211 17.57 -15.38 -0.26
CA THR A 211 18.11 -16.57 0.40
C THR A 211 16.99 -17.55 0.74
N TRP A 212 15.91 -17.03 1.31
CA TRP A 212 14.75 -17.82 1.75
C TRP A 212 13.63 -17.88 0.71
N TYR A 213 13.71 -17.04 -0.32
CA TYR A 213 12.75 -16.94 -1.42
C TYR A 213 11.33 -16.62 -0.96
N VAL A 214 11.22 -15.67 -0.04
CA VAL A 214 9.96 -15.21 0.54
C VAL A 214 9.95 -13.69 0.64
N PHE A 215 8.77 -13.08 0.57
CA PHE A 215 8.60 -11.68 0.90
C PHE A 215 8.59 -11.51 2.42
N GLY A 216 9.43 -10.61 2.93
CA GLY A 216 9.47 -10.20 4.33
C GLY A 216 9.09 -8.72 4.48
N ALA A 217 8.60 -8.34 5.65
CA ALA A 217 8.35 -6.93 5.97
C ALA A 217 9.68 -6.17 6.03
N SER A 218 9.76 -5.04 5.30
CA SER A 218 10.96 -4.20 5.23
C SER A 218 10.84 -3.01 6.19
N GLU A 219 9.79 -2.20 6.04
CA GLU A 219 9.45 -1.13 6.98
C GLU A 219 8.16 -1.50 7.73
N GLN A 220 8.25 -1.61 9.05
CA GLN A 220 7.15 -2.02 9.91
C GLN A 220 7.25 -1.40 11.31
N PHE A 221 6.11 -1.27 11.98
CA PHE A 221 5.95 -0.60 13.26
C PHE A 221 5.07 -1.39 14.20
N LEU A 222 5.40 -1.33 15.49
CA LEU A 222 4.47 -1.62 16.57
C LEU A 222 3.40 -0.53 16.60
N PHE A 223 2.27 -0.82 17.23
CA PHE A 223 1.15 0.11 17.37
C PHE A 223 1.49 1.34 18.20
N ASP A 224 2.53 1.29 19.03
CA ASP A 224 3.05 2.46 19.77
C ASP A 224 3.94 3.38 18.91
N GLY A 225 4.16 3.06 17.63
CA GLY A 225 4.98 3.82 16.69
C GLY A 225 6.46 3.44 16.65
N ASN A 226 6.93 2.54 17.53
CA ASN A 226 8.30 2.06 17.49
C ASN A 226 8.53 1.09 16.32
N ALA A 227 9.78 1.01 15.83
CA ALA A 227 10.14 0.09 14.76
C ALA A 227 9.92 -1.39 15.16
N GLY A 228 9.17 -2.11 14.33
CA GLY A 228 8.86 -3.54 14.48
C GLY A 228 9.94 -4.46 13.94
N GLY A 229 9.68 -5.76 13.98
CA GLY A 229 10.60 -6.77 13.46
C GLY A 229 10.33 -8.16 14.04
N MET A 230 11.23 -9.09 13.76
CA MET A 230 11.13 -10.47 14.27
C MET A 230 11.05 -10.47 15.81
N GLY A 231 9.91 -10.89 16.34
CA GLY A 231 9.61 -10.91 17.78
C GLY A 231 9.26 -9.56 18.41
N LYS A 232 9.17 -8.47 17.63
CA LYS A 232 8.78 -7.12 18.08
C LYS A 232 7.47 -6.73 17.41
N VAL A 233 6.37 -7.10 18.06
CA VAL A 233 5.01 -6.98 17.53
C VAL A 233 4.07 -6.46 18.61
N SER A 234 2.92 -5.97 18.17
CA SER A 234 1.80 -5.58 19.03
C SER A 234 0.80 -6.72 19.17
N TYR A 235 -0.06 -6.62 20.18
CA TYR A 235 -1.01 -7.68 20.53
C TYR A 235 -2.43 -7.14 20.59
N LEU A 236 -3.38 -7.95 20.10
CA LEU A 236 -4.81 -7.72 20.28
C LEU A 236 -5.45 -9.00 20.82
N LYS A 237 -6.15 -8.90 21.96
CA LYS A 237 -6.77 -10.06 22.63
C LYS A 237 -8.29 -9.85 22.80
N PRO A 238 -9.09 -10.09 21.76
CA PRO A 238 -10.55 -10.04 21.88
C PRO A 238 -11.03 -11.19 22.77
N ALA A 239 -11.85 -10.88 23.78
CA ALA A 239 -12.46 -11.91 24.64
C ALA A 239 -13.66 -12.60 23.98
N GLU A 240 -14.31 -11.87 23.06
CA GLU A 240 -15.42 -12.33 22.23
C GLU A 240 -15.26 -11.76 20.82
N GLU A 241 -16.09 -12.18 19.88
CA GLU A 241 -16.10 -11.60 18.54
C GLU A 241 -16.35 -10.08 18.61
N THR A 242 -15.39 -9.29 18.12
CA THR A 242 -15.40 -7.84 18.29
C THR A 242 -14.94 -7.16 17.02
N THR A 243 -15.66 -6.10 16.61
CA THR A 243 -15.21 -5.21 15.54
C THR A 243 -14.34 -4.11 16.11
N TYR A 244 -13.19 -3.87 15.48
CA TYR A 244 -12.24 -2.82 15.85
C TYR A 244 -12.05 -1.85 14.70
N GLU A 245 -11.89 -0.57 15.05
CA GLU A 245 -11.24 0.44 14.20
C GLU A 245 -9.74 0.41 14.48
N PHE A 246 -8.96 0.23 13.43
CA PHE A 246 -7.53 0.50 13.42
C PHE A 246 -7.33 1.83 12.71
N ALA A 247 -6.61 2.76 13.33
CA ALA A 247 -6.28 4.06 12.76
C ALA A 247 -4.77 4.30 12.86
N PHE A 248 -4.11 4.38 11.71
CA PHE A 248 -2.68 4.61 11.58
C PHE A 248 -2.38 6.04 11.16
N ASP A 249 -1.53 6.71 11.94
CA ASP A 249 -1.01 8.03 11.63
C ASP A 249 0.39 7.90 10.97
N PRO A 250 0.53 8.23 9.68
CA PRO A 250 1.82 8.14 8.99
C PRO A 250 2.87 9.13 9.50
N LYS A 251 2.48 10.21 10.21
CA LYS A 251 3.41 11.20 10.80
C LYS A 251 4.08 10.65 12.06
N THR A 252 3.29 10.05 12.96
CA THR A 252 3.79 9.50 14.24
C THR A 252 4.10 8.00 14.20
N LYS A 253 3.67 7.30 13.14
CA LYS A 253 3.72 5.84 12.97
C LYS A 253 2.88 5.04 13.98
N VAL A 254 2.09 5.72 14.81
CA VAL A 254 1.22 5.10 15.82
C VAL A 254 0.00 4.49 15.14
N THR A 255 -0.42 3.32 15.63
CA THR A 255 -1.70 2.69 15.26
C THR A 255 -2.58 2.60 16.51
N THR A 256 -3.66 3.36 16.55
CA THR A 256 -4.64 3.24 17.63
C THR A 256 -5.66 2.16 17.30
N VAL A 257 -6.10 1.41 18.32
CA VAL A 257 -7.11 0.35 18.18
C VAL A 257 -8.24 0.62 19.16
N SER A 258 -9.47 0.70 18.67
CA SER A 258 -10.66 0.91 19.49
C SER A 258 -11.79 -0.01 19.05
N SER A 259 -12.48 -0.64 20.00
CA SER A 259 -13.67 -1.42 19.69
C SER A 259 -14.79 -0.49 19.19
N VAL A 260 -15.54 -0.97 18.21
CA VAL A 260 -16.68 -0.26 17.63
C VAL A 260 -17.89 -1.17 17.66
N ILE A 261 -19.03 -0.57 18.01
CA ILE A 261 -20.32 -1.25 18.13
C ILE A 261 -21.25 -0.60 17.11
N SER A 262 -21.93 -1.40 16.29
CA SER A 262 -22.89 -0.88 15.31
C SER A 262 -23.99 -0.09 16.01
N GLY A 263 -24.33 1.07 15.43
CA GLY A 263 -25.28 2.01 16.01
C GLY A 263 -24.74 2.83 17.18
N ASN A 264 -23.48 2.67 17.58
CA ASN A 264 -22.85 3.54 18.56
C ASN A 264 -22.81 4.97 18.02
N VAL A 265 -23.38 5.90 18.80
CA VAL A 265 -23.36 7.34 18.52
C VAL A 265 -22.37 8.00 19.48
N ALA A 266 -21.43 8.75 18.92
CA ALA A 266 -20.43 9.50 19.67
C ALA A 266 -20.52 10.99 19.30
N ALA A 267 -20.52 11.86 20.31
CA ALA A 267 -20.43 13.30 20.10
C ALA A 267 -19.09 13.67 19.44
N LEU A 268 -19.11 14.67 18.56
CA LEU A 268 -17.90 15.29 18.04
C LEU A 268 -17.27 16.18 19.13
N PRO A 269 -15.96 16.51 19.03
CA PRO A 269 -15.29 17.41 19.98
C PRO A 269 -15.95 18.79 20.11
N GLY A 270 -16.64 19.22 19.06
CA GLY A 270 -17.51 20.38 19.02
C GLY A 270 -18.36 20.36 17.74
N PRO A 271 -19.30 21.30 17.60
CA PRO A 271 -20.05 21.49 16.36
C PRO A 271 -19.07 21.68 15.20
N THR A 272 -19.22 20.88 14.15
CA THR A 272 -18.27 20.83 13.05
C THR A 272 -18.95 21.28 11.76
N VAL A 273 -18.40 22.31 11.12
CA VAL A 273 -18.85 22.78 9.82
C VAL A 273 -18.24 21.89 8.74
N TYR A 274 -19.06 21.43 7.81
CA TYR A 274 -18.61 20.61 6.68
C TYR A 274 -19.54 20.77 5.47
N GLY A 275 -19.07 20.32 4.31
CA GLY A 275 -19.81 20.50 3.07
C GLY A 275 -19.07 20.02 1.83
N ASP A 276 -19.61 20.35 0.66
CA ASP A 276 -18.95 20.05 -0.61
C ASP A 276 -17.59 20.76 -0.75
N PHE A 277 -17.46 21.95 -0.16
CA PHE A 277 -16.22 22.75 -0.16
C PHE A 277 -15.01 22.06 0.48
N ASN A 278 -15.23 21.10 1.39
CA ASN A 278 -14.17 20.30 2.02
C ASN A 278 -14.30 18.80 1.71
N GLY A 279 -15.02 18.43 0.65
CA GLY A 279 -15.18 17.02 0.25
C GLY A 279 -16.03 16.20 1.22
N TRP A 280 -16.93 16.85 1.97
CA TRP A 280 -17.78 16.25 3.00
C TRP A 280 -17.01 15.68 4.21
N VAL A 281 -15.82 16.23 4.48
CA VAL A 281 -14.96 15.77 5.58
C VAL A 281 -15.42 16.37 6.91
N VAL A 282 -15.70 15.50 7.88
CA VAL A 282 -16.18 15.89 9.24
C VAL A 282 -15.14 15.55 10.31
N PHE A 283 -14.09 14.82 9.94
CA PHE A 283 -13.13 14.24 10.86
C PHE A 283 -11.71 14.73 10.55
N GLY A 284 -10.87 14.77 11.58
CA GLY A 284 -9.44 15.10 11.46
C GLY A 284 -9.15 16.56 11.09
N GLU A 285 -7.98 16.81 10.50
CA GLU A 285 -7.42 18.16 10.28
C GLU A 285 -8.25 19.01 9.31
N ASN A 286 -9.08 18.38 8.46
CA ASN A 286 -9.92 19.04 7.46
C ASN A 286 -11.36 19.32 7.94
N GLY A 287 -11.74 18.83 9.12
CA GLY A 287 -12.99 19.18 9.78
C GLY A 287 -12.90 20.56 10.44
N ILE A 288 -13.87 21.45 10.18
CA ILE A 288 -13.87 22.80 10.76
C ILE A 288 -14.62 22.79 12.09
N ILE A 289 -13.90 22.50 13.17
CA ILE A 289 -14.46 22.41 14.52
C ILE A 289 -14.64 23.82 15.09
N LEU A 290 -15.89 24.20 15.39
CA LEU A 290 -16.20 25.45 16.08
C LEU A 290 -15.75 25.37 17.54
N GLN A 291 -15.08 26.43 18.00
CA GLN A 291 -14.49 26.49 19.33
C GLN A 291 -15.48 27.07 20.33
N LYS A 292 -15.47 26.57 21.57
CA LYS A 292 -16.31 27.12 22.65
C LYS A 292 -16.01 28.60 22.87
N THR A 293 -17.05 29.36 23.14
CA THR A 293 -16.95 30.76 23.60
C THR A 293 -17.10 30.85 25.12
N GLU A 294 -17.00 32.07 25.66
CA GLU A 294 -17.31 32.34 27.08
C GLU A 294 -18.80 32.11 27.40
N GLN A 295 -19.68 32.22 26.41
CA GLN A 295 -21.09 31.95 26.56
C GLN A 295 -21.34 30.45 26.44
N GLU A 296 -21.98 29.88 27.47
CA GLU A 296 -22.34 28.46 27.50
C GLU A 296 -23.21 28.07 26.30
N GLY A 297 -22.88 26.95 25.67
CA GLY A 297 -23.60 26.45 24.49
C GLY A 297 -23.31 27.20 23.19
N VAL A 298 -22.50 28.27 23.21
CA VAL A 298 -22.16 29.03 22.01
C VAL A 298 -20.75 28.71 21.52
N PHE A 299 -20.64 28.43 20.23
CA PHE A 299 -19.41 28.03 19.56
C PHE A 299 -19.12 28.96 18.39
N ARG A 300 -17.84 29.26 18.15
CA ARG A 300 -17.40 30.20 17.12
C ARG A 300 -16.24 29.63 16.31
N GLY A 301 -16.25 29.93 15.02
CA GLY A 301 -15.16 29.59 14.11
C GLY A 301 -15.21 30.45 12.85
N THR A 302 -14.25 30.21 11.96
CA THR A 302 -14.16 30.90 10.67
C THR A 302 -14.15 29.90 9.53
N LEU A 303 -14.82 30.24 8.44
CA LEU A 303 -14.82 29.49 7.18
C LEU A 303 -14.40 30.43 6.06
N THR A 304 -13.35 30.07 5.33
CA THR A 304 -12.94 30.80 4.12
C THR A 304 -13.43 30.04 2.90
N LEU A 305 -14.21 30.70 2.06
CA LEU A 305 -14.68 30.16 0.79
C LEU A 305 -14.18 31.03 -0.37
N PRO A 306 -13.67 30.44 -1.46
CA PRO A 306 -13.37 31.19 -2.67
C PRO A 306 -14.68 31.62 -3.36
N ALA A 307 -14.56 32.48 -4.38
CA ALA A 307 -15.69 32.86 -5.22
C ALA A 307 -16.38 31.62 -5.82
N TYR A 308 -17.69 31.48 -5.65
CA TYR A 308 -18.44 30.36 -6.20
C TYR A 308 -18.55 30.48 -7.72
N GLN A 309 -17.96 29.53 -8.45
CA GLN A 309 -17.95 29.50 -9.93
C GLN A 309 -19.00 28.54 -10.53
N GLY A 310 -19.78 27.85 -9.69
CA GLY A 310 -20.80 26.90 -10.15
C GLY A 310 -22.11 27.57 -10.59
N GLU A 311 -22.96 26.81 -11.27
CA GLU A 311 -24.30 27.25 -11.68
C GLU A 311 -25.37 27.05 -10.59
N GLY A 312 -25.03 26.35 -9.50
CA GLY A 312 -25.96 25.99 -8.43
C GLY A 312 -26.26 27.08 -7.40
N GLU A 313 -26.87 26.67 -6.29
CA GLU A 313 -27.30 27.55 -5.18
C GLU A 313 -26.15 28.06 -4.32
N GLY A 314 -24.94 27.51 -4.47
CA GLY A 314 -23.75 27.86 -3.69
C GLY A 314 -23.04 26.60 -3.18
N TYR A 315 -22.06 26.80 -2.30
CA TYR A 315 -21.46 25.73 -1.51
C TYR A 315 -22.50 25.16 -0.54
N MET A 316 -22.60 23.84 -0.46
CA MET A 316 -23.44 23.14 0.50
C MET A 316 -22.77 23.14 1.88
N ILE A 317 -23.50 23.52 2.92
CA ILE A 317 -22.97 23.66 4.28
C ILE A 317 -23.94 23.09 5.31
N LEU A 318 -23.37 22.32 6.25
CA LEU A 318 -24.05 21.73 7.39
C LEU A 318 -23.20 21.83 8.65
N ILE A 319 -23.87 21.69 9.80
CA ILE A 319 -23.23 21.54 11.11
C ILE A 319 -23.48 20.13 11.61
N ALA A 320 -22.41 19.35 11.81
CA ALA A 320 -22.46 18.04 12.45
C ALA A 320 -22.18 18.16 13.95
N LEU A 321 -22.92 17.41 14.77
CA LEU A 321 -22.75 17.34 16.23
C LEU A 321 -22.29 15.97 16.71
N SER A 322 -22.71 14.90 16.02
CA SER A 322 -22.37 13.53 16.40
C SER A 322 -22.14 12.65 15.19
N LYS A 323 -21.41 11.57 15.41
CA LYS A 323 -21.15 10.51 14.45
C LYS A 323 -21.72 9.19 14.93
N LYS A 324 -22.06 8.32 13.98
CA LYS A 324 -22.50 6.96 14.23
C LYS A 324 -21.70 5.97 13.43
N PHE A 325 -21.41 4.82 14.04
CA PHE A 325 -20.80 3.72 13.34
C PHE A 325 -21.88 2.92 12.60
N TYR A 326 -21.80 2.93 11.28
CA TYR A 326 -22.66 2.19 10.38
C TYR A 326 -21.97 0.87 10.00
N ASP A 327 -22.71 -0.22 10.11
CA ASP A 327 -22.39 -1.53 9.54
C ASP A 327 -23.62 -1.96 8.76
N ASP A 328 -23.70 -1.48 7.52
CA ASP A 328 -24.85 -1.65 6.63
C ASP A 328 -24.38 -2.12 5.23
N GLN A 329 -25.30 -2.15 4.26
CA GLN A 329 -25.01 -2.59 2.88
C GLN A 329 -23.93 -1.75 2.15
N TRP A 330 -23.58 -0.58 2.68
CA TRP A 330 -22.53 0.30 2.15
C TRP A 330 -21.18 0.11 2.88
N GLY A 331 -21.11 -0.88 3.77
CA GLY A 331 -19.91 -1.23 4.52
C GLY A 331 -19.75 -0.51 5.85
N LYS A 332 -18.67 -0.85 6.53
CA LYS A 332 -18.31 -0.36 7.87
C LYS A 332 -17.69 1.03 7.79
N ARG A 333 -18.32 2.03 8.43
CA ARG A 333 -17.83 3.43 8.42
C ARG A 333 -18.39 4.25 9.58
N TRP A 334 -17.70 5.32 9.94
CA TRP A 334 -18.32 6.42 10.67
C TRP A 334 -19.05 7.34 9.68
N GLY A 335 -20.28 7.69 10.01
CA GLY A 335 -21.04 8.73 9.30
C GLY A 335 -21.59 9.74 10.29
N VAL A 336 -22.10 10.86 9.79
CA VAL A 336 -22.80 11.85 10.62
C VAL A 336 -24.16 11.28 11.04
N GLU A 337 -24.53 11.45 12.31
CA GLU A 337 -25.85 11.06 12.83
C GLU A 337 -26.71 12.30 13.10
N GLU A 338 -26.22 13.18 13.97
CA GLU A 338 -26.91 14.42 14.30
C GLU A 338 -26.28 15.60 13.57
N GLN A 339 -27.11 16.29 12.78
CA GLN A 339 -26.70 17.40 11.95
C GLN A 339 -27.84 18.38 11.68
N TYR A 340 -27.48 19.63 11.43
CA TYR A 340 -28.40 20.74 11.23
C TYR A 340 -27.98 21.59 10.04
N LYS A 341 -28.99 22.15 9.38
CA LYS A 341 -28.85 23.31 8.50
C LYS A 341 -28.48 24.54 9.32
N LEU A 342 -27.97 25.59 8.66
CA LEU A 342 -27.57 26.84 9.29
C LEU A 342 -28.76 27.56 9.99
N ASP A 343 -29.99 27.29 9.56
CA ASP A 343 -31.23 27.78 10.16
C ASP A 343 -31.66 27.01 11.43
N GLY A 344 -30.88 26.01 11.87
CA GLY A 344 -31.17 25.17 13.04
C GLY A 344 -32.16 24.04 12.80
N THR A 345 -32.62 23.83 11.57
CA THR A 345 -33.47 22.68 11.25
C THR A 345 -32.62 21.40 11.07
N PRO A 346 -33.07 20.23 11.59
CA PRO A 346 -32.38 18.97 11.37
C PRO A 346 -32.19 18.69 9.87
N ALA A 347 -31.01 18.19 9.51
CA ALA A 347 -30.67 17.85 8.13
C ALA A 347 -30.63 16.33 7.93
N GLY A 348 -31.30 15.86 6.87
CA GLY A 348 -31.19 14.49 6.37
C GLY A 348 -30.38 14.40 5.07
N PHE A 349 -30.35 13.20 4.49
CA PHE A 349 -29.72 12.98 3.20
C PHE A 349 -30.26 13.93 2.12
N GLY A 350 -29.36 14.64 1.43
CA GLY A 350 -29.70 15.59 0.36
C GLY A 350 -30.19 16.96 0.83
N GLN A 351 -30.16 17.26 2.13
CA GLN A 351 -30.53 18.57 2.67
C GLN A 351 -29.28 19.34 3.09
N ALA A 352 -29.18 20.61 2.70
CA ALA A 352 -28.07 21.49 3.07
C ALA A 352 -28.53 22.96 3.15
N SER A 353 -27.74 23.79 3.81
CA SER A 353 -27.77 25.24 3.61
C SER A 353 -26.76 25.64 2.54
N PHE A 354 -26.87 26.85 2.01
CA PHE A 354 -26.03 27.32 0.92
C PHE A 354 -25.36 28.65 1.23
N LEU A 355 -24.08 28.78 0.87
CA LEU A 355 -23.39 30.06 0.77
C LEU A 355 -22.85 30.26 -0.64
N LYS A 356 -23.12 31.43 -1.21
CA LYS A 356 -22.75 31.79 -2.59
C LYS A 356 -21.92 33.08 -2.60
N PRO A 357 -20.64 33.02 -2.22
CA PRO A 357 -19.76 34.20 -2.26
C PRO A 357 -19.37 34.58 -3.70
N ASP A 358 -19.41 35.86 -4.03
CA ASP A 358 -19.01 36.39 -5.36
C ASP A 358 -17.48 36.62 -5.47
N CYS A 359 -16.79 36.66 -4.32
CA CYS A 359 -15.33 36.76 -4.19
C CYS A 359 -14.85 35.87 -3.04
N GLU A 360 -13.54 35.66 -2.89
CA GLU A 360 -13.04 35.03 -1.67
C GLU A 360 -13.57 35.77 -0.42
N THR A 361 -14.19 35.03 0.49
CA THR A 361 -14.91 35.57 1.64
C THR A 361 -14.57 34.76 2.88
N VAL A 362 -14.24 35.45 3.97
CA VAL A 362 -14.03 34.86 5.28
C VAL A 362 -15.29 35.07 6.13
N TYR A 363 -16.01 34.00 6.39
CA TYR A 363 -17.20 34.01 7.23
C TYR A 363 -16.82 33.77 8.70
N THR A 364 -17.41 34.54 9.61
CA THR A 364 -17.51 34.18 11.03
C THR A 364 -18.81 33.42 11.26
N LEU A 365 -18.70 32.21 11.81
CA LEU A 365 -19.83 31.37 12.18
C LEU A 365 -19.98 31.35 13.70
N VAL A 366 -21.21 31.54 14.17
CA VAL A 366 -21.57 31.43 15.59
C VAL A 366 -22.74 30.47 15.73
N TYR A 367 -22.47 29.29 16.26
CA TYR A 367 -23.46 28.24 16.49
C TYR A 367 -23.98 28.31 17.94
N ASP A 368 -25.29 28.26 18.11
CA ASP A 368 -25.96 28.21 19.42
C ASP A 368 -26.57 26.81 19.64
N ALA A 369 -26.05 26.07 20.61
CA ALA A 369 -26.50 24.71 20.91
C ALA A 369 -27.92 24.61 21.47
N SER A 370 -28.52 25.73 21.94
CA SER A 370 -29.89 25.73 22.45
C SER A 370 -30.95 25.81 21.34
N THR A 371 -30.57 26.39 20.19
CA THR A 371 -31.47 26.58 19.04
C THR A 371 -31.00 25.83 17.79
N HIS A 372 -29.78 25.33 17.79
CA HIS A 372 -29.04 24.77 16.65
C HIS A 372 -28.80 25.76 15.50
N VAL A 373 -29.17 27.04 15.66
CA VAL A 373 -28.98 28.07 14.65
C VAL A 373 -27.51 28.46 14.55
N THR A 374 -27.02 28.62 13.32
CA THR A 374 -25.69 29.18 13.04
C THR A 374 -25.84 30.55 12.41
N THR A 375 -25.46 31.57 13.16
CA THR A 375 -25.40 32.94 12.65
C THR A 375 -24.12 33.12 11.83
N ILE A 376 -24.24 33.76 10.68
CA ILE A 376 -23.15 33.96 9.71
C ILE A 376 -22.98 35.45 9.49
N THR A 377 -21.73 35.91 9.56
CA THR A 377 -21.32 37.29 9.26
C THR A 377 -20.05 37.26 8.40
N ASN A 378 -19.87 38.24 7.52
CA ASN A 378 -18.70 38.37 6.64
C ASN A 378 -18.15 39.79 6.63
#